data_AF-A0ABD0YWB8-F1
#
_entry.id   AF-A0ABD0YWB8-F1
#
_cell.length_a   1.000
_cell.length_b   1.000
_cell.length_c   1.000
_cell.angle_alpha   90.00
_cell.angle_beta   90.00
_cell.angle_gamma   90.00
#
_symmetry.space_group_name_H-M   'P 1'
#
loop_
_entity.id
_entity.type
_entity.pdbx_description
1 polymer ?
#
loop_
_entity_poly.entity_id
_entity_poly.type
_entity_poly.pdbx_seq_one_letter_code
_entity_poly.pdbx_strand_id
1 'polypeptide(L)'
;MNTTGWEEYWHKRSYGYEAGHETFNHVEERLSYFREDVGLNDFLSQFTVFYPRWLDQHKYPKIKYFRRGELFYYVLQQLLARYSLERYVNYMPKADVLYWDQPITVGYNARVLSPSGYELYPRAYNMVPRTFNPSGVWKAETYEWKIHNDIDSGVIFYYVTGPMGYSFTAGRDPAFYMLINRIMHIFEHHKDALPAYTKKDFYFPGVKVESFEVGKLTTYFDRFDIEATYGVPIPADKSYKDYHYYGMQSRLNHKPFTYKLTVSSDRPVSAIVRTFIGPKYDSEDHPLTFDEARSAFVEFDRFPVKLVNGENVIERNSKESTGYVQDKEGFGSLYKRVESSITTQESFYYTESFDCGFPERLMIPKGSPEGRPLVFYTFVTPYENKFTTPAEERQFEGQIFCGGSKYYDGRPYGFPFDRRVEYEDVFNVPNFYREDVLVYHKQEAEINRSA
;
A
#
# COMPACT_ATOMS: atom_id res chain seq x y z
N MET A 1 23.36 1.69 -1.27
CA MET A 1 23.06 1.40 -2.69
C MET A 1 21.96 0.35 -2.69
N ASN A 2 20.76 0.73 -3.14
CA ASN A 2 19.67 -0.21 -3.36
C ASN A 2 19.94 -0.89 -4.71
N THR A 3 20.91 -1.80 -4.70
CA THR A 3 21.36 -2.47 -5.90
C THR A 3 20.42 -3.64 -6.14
N THR A 4 19.76 -3.62 -7.30
CA THR A 4 19.77 -4.87 -8.04
C THR A 4 21.26 -5.21 -8.20
N GLY A 5 21.75 -6.17 -7.40
CA GLY A 5 23.16 -6.36 -7.08
C GLY A 5 24.12 -6.28 -8.27
N TRP A 6 25.11 -5.40 -8.19
CA TRP A 6 26.23 -5.28 -9.16
C TRP A 6 27.63 -5.28 -8.52
N GLU A 7 27.79 -5.59 -7.23
CA GLU A 7 29.14 -5.64 -6.62
C GLU A 7 29.65 -7.05 -6.25
N GLU A 8 28.86 -8.12 -6.40
CA GLU A 8 29.40 -9.47 -6.27
C GLU A 8 29.68 -10.06 -7.64
N TYR A 9 30.97 -10.11 -7.99
CA TYR A 9 31.51 -10.97 -9.03
C TYR A 9 30.87 -12.35 -8.94
N TRP A 10 30.32 -12.81 -10.07
CA TRP A 10 29.93 -14.18 -10.37
C TRP A 10 30.58 -15.21 -9.44
N HIS A 11 29.85 -15.68 -8.43
CA HIS A 11 30.32 -16.77 -7.57
C HIS A 11 29.73 -18.07 -8.13
N LYS A 12 30.55 -19.12 -8.30
CA LYS A 12 30.11 -20.46 -8.77
C LYS A 12 29.01 -21.13 -7.91
N ARG A 13 28.53 -20.45 -6.86
CA ARG A 13 27.47 -20.89 -5.94
C ARG A 13 26.26 -19.94 -5.91
N SER A 14 26.26 -18.88 -6.71
CA SER A 14 25.08 -18.04 -6.93
C SER A 14 24.25 -18.76 -7.98
N TYR A 15 23.14 -19.35 -7.54
CA TYR A 15 22.20 -20.00 -8.44
C TYR A 15 21.33 -18.92 -9.12
N GLY A 16 20.89 -19.21 -10.36
CA GLY A 16 20.19 -18.31 -11.27
C GLY A 16 20.87 -18.27 -12.64
N TYR A 17 20.08 -18.33 -13.73
CA TYR A 17 20.61 -18.06 -15.07
C TYR A 17 20.95 -16.58 -15.22
N GLU A 18 21.93 -16.26 -16.08
CA GLU A 18 22.16 -14.89 -16.56
C GLU A 18 20.84 -14.32 -17.04
N ALA A 19 20.33 -13.32 -16.33
CA ALA A 19 19.34 -12.45 -16.92
C ALA A 19 20.03 -11.80 -18.13
N GLY A 20 19.41 -11.87 -19.32
CA GLY A 20 20.01 -11.29 -20.52
C GLY A 20 20.43 -9.84 -20.26
N HIS A 21 21.48 -9.38 -20.94
CA HIS A 21 22.02 -8.01 -20.83
C HIS A 21 20.93 -6.92 -20.91
N GLU A 22 19.76 -7.23 -21.46
CA GLU A 22 18.57 -6.36 -21.60
C GLU A 22 17.81 -6.08 -20.29
N THR A 23 18.03 -6.86 -19.23
CA THR A 23 17.46 -6.57 -17.89
C THR A 23 18.27 -5.52 -17.11
N PHE A 24 19.47 -5.19 -17.58
CA PHE A 24 20.37 -4.22 -16.98
C PHE A 24 19.90 -2.79 -17.24
N ASN A 25 19.88 -1.93 -16.22
CA ASN A 25 19.42 -0.54 -16.30
C ASN A 25 17.99 -0.36 -16.83
N HIS A 26 17.14 -1.38 -16.72
CA HIS A 26 15.74 -1.22 -17.10
C HIS A 26 15.08 -0.17 -16.20
N VAL A 27 14.19 0.66 -16.77
CA VAL A 27 13.53 1.76 -16.06
C VAL A 27 12.80 1.31 -14.78
N GLU A 28 12.32 0.06 -14.75
CA GLU A 28 11.68 -0.55 -13.58
C GLU A 28 12.61 -0.72 -12.36
N GLU A 29 13.92 -0.71 -12.55
CA GLU A 29 14.88 -0.73 -11.45
C GLU A 29 14.74 0.50 -10.53
N ARG A 30 14.30 1.64 -11.08
CA ARG A 30 14.06 2.86 -10.29
C ARG A 30 13.05 2.64 -9.18
N LEU A 31 12.12 1.69 -9.35
CA LEU A 31 11.06 1.34 -8.41
C LEU A 31 11.42 0.16 -7.49
N SER A 32 12.66 -0.36 -7.56
CA SER A 32 13.09 -1.49 -6.72
C SER A 32 12.94 -1.20 -5.23
N TYR A 33 13.18 0.05 -4.80
CA TYR A 33 13.04 0.45 -3.39
C TYR A 33 11.61 0.31 -2.87
N PHE A 34 10.62 0.41 -3.75
CA PHE A 34 9.21 0.26 -3.40
C PHE A 34 8.80 -1.21 -3.48
N ARG A 35 9.10 -1.86 -4.61
CA ARG A 35 8.72 -3.27 -4.88
C ARG A 35 9.38 -4.26 -3.93
N GLU A 36 10.65 -4.02 -3.57
CA GLU A 36 11.46 -4.91 -2.72
C GLU A 36 11.50 -4.45 -1.25
N ASP A 37 10.71 -3.44 -0.88
CA ASP A 37 10.58 -3.05 0.52
C ASP A 37 10.00 -4.22 1.33
N VAL A 38 10.71 -4.58 2.41
CA VAL A 38 10.32 -5.73 3.24
C VAL A 38 9.00 -5.51 3.98
N GLY A 39 8.70 -4.29 4.40
CA GLY A 39 7.46 -3.99 5.10
C GLY A 39 6.25 -3.94 4.17
N LEU A 40 6.42 -3.49 2.92
CA LEU A 40 5.35 -3.55 1.93
C LEU A 40 4.99 -5.01 1.62
N ASN A 41 6.00 -5.86 1.41
CA ASN A 41 5.78 -7.28 1.19
C ASN A 41 5.24 -8.00 2.44
N ASP A 42 5.64 -7.58 3.64
CA ASP A 42 5.06 -8.06 4.90
C ASP A 42 3.59 -7.65 5.02
N PHE A 43 3.22 -6.42 4.69
CA PHE A 43 1.83 -5.97 4.64
C PHE A 43 0.98 -6.83 3.70
N LEU A 44 1.45 -7.10 2.47
CA LEU A 44 0.75 -7.97 1.53
C LEU A 44 0.58 -9.39 2.08
N SER A 45 1.63 -9.93 2.72
CA SER A 45 1.59 -11.24 3.37
C SER A 45 0.56 -11.26 4.49
N GLN A 46 0.62 -10.30 5.40
CA GLN A 46 -0.33 -10.16 6.51
C GLN A 46 -1.77 -10.04 6.03
N PHE A 47 -2.03 -9.24 4.99
CA PHE A 47 -3.36 -9.13 4.42
C PHE A 47 -3.90 -10.49 3.95
N THR A 48 -3.05 -11.32 3.32
CA THR A 48 -3.45 -12.68 2.93
C THR A 48 -3.68 -13.63 4.12
N VAL A 49 -2.98 -13.42 5.24
CA VAL A 49 -3.15 -14.19 6.48
C VAL A 49 -4.43 -13.78 7.21
N PHE A 50 -4.74 -12.48 7.26
CA PHE A 50 -5.94 -11.95 7.93
C PHE A 50 -7.22 -12.18 7.13
N TYR A 51 -7.12 -12.16 5.80
CA TYR A 51 -8.24 -12.37 4.88
C TYR A 51 -8.05 -13.63 3.99
N PRO A 52 -7.82 -14.82 4.58
CA PRO A 52 -7.46 -16.02 3.86
C PRO A 52 -8.56 -16.46 2.90
N ARG A 53 -8.21 -16.57 1.61
CA ARG A 53 -9.16 -16.84 0.52
C ARG A 53 -9.91 -18.17 0.65
N TRP A 54 -9.36 -19.12 1.40
CA TRP A 54 -9.97 -20.43 1.68
C TRP A 54 -10.97 -20.43 2.84
N LEU A 55 -11.05 -19.35 3.63
CA LEU A 55 -11.92 -19.29 4.81
C LEU A 55 -13.35 -18.92 4.41
N ASP A 56 -14.26 -19.85 4.70
CA ASP A 56 -15.71 -19.73 4.55
C ASP A 56 -16.37 -19.32 5.87
N GLN A 57 -17.11 -18.21 5.86
CA GLN A 57 -17.83 -17.70 7.03
C GLN A 57 -18.98 -18.61 7.48
N HIS A 58 -19.58 -19.39 6.57
CA HIS A 58 -20.62 -20.35 6.95
C HIS A 58 -20.06 -21.47 7.82
N LYS A 59 -18.83 -21.92 7.52
CA LYS A 59 -18.11 -22.94 8.29
C LYS A 59 -17.51 -22.38 9.59
N TYR A 60 -17.09 -21.12 9.59
CA TYR A 60 -16.45 -20.45 10.73
C TYR A 60 -17.24 -19.22 11.21
N PRO A 61 -18.45 -19.38 11.79
CA PRO A 61 -19.38 -18.28 12.06
C PRO A 61 -18.92 -17.31 13.16
N LYS A 62 -17.91 -17.68 13.94
CA LYS A 62 -17.29 -16.80 14.94
C LYS A 62 -16.41 -15.71 14.32
N ILE A 63 -15.93 -15.94 13.09
CA ILE A 63 -15.09 -14.98 12.36
C ILE A 63 -16.00 -14.18 11.44
N LYS A 64 -16.25 -12.92 11.79
CA LYS A 64 -17.04 -12.00 10.98
C LYS A 64 -16.11 -11.00 10.32
N TYR A 65 -16.15 -10.93 8.99
CA TYR A 65 -15.46 -9.89 8.25
C TYR A 65 -16.44 -8.81 7.83
N PHE A 66 -16.12 -7.57 8.18
CA PHE A 66 -16.85 -6.42 7.71
C PHE A 66 -16.46 -6.11 6.25
N ARG A 67 -17.43 -6.17 5.32
CA ARG A 67 -17.30 -5.79 3.90
C ARG A 67 -16.04 -6.34 3.19
N ARG A 68 -15.69 -7.61 3.46
CA ARG A 68 -14.47 -8.28 2.98
C ARG A 68 -14.17 -8.08 1.48
N GLY A 69 -15.17 -8.27 0.61
CA GLY A 69 -14.96 -8.20 -0.84
C GLY A 69 -14.63 -6.78 -1.32
N GLU A 70 -15.24 -5.78 -0.72
CA GLU A 70 -14.95 -4.38 -1.03
C GLU A 70 -13.61 -3.93 -0.44
N LEU A 71 -13.26 -4.40 0.76
CA LEU A 71 -11.93 -4.20 1.33
C LEU A 71 -10.84 -4.78 0.41
N PHE A 72 -11.07 -5.97 -0.15
CA PHE A 72 -10.15 -6.59 -1.12
C PHE A 72 -9.95 -5.69 -2.36
N TYR A 73 -11.04 -5.20 -2.96
CA TYR A 73 -10.96 -4.23 -4.05
C TYR A 73 -10.15 -2.99 -3.64
N TYR A 74 -10.48 -2.40 -2.49
CA TYR A 74 -9.87 -1.17 -2.02
C TYR A 74 -8.38 -1.30 -1.74
N VAL A 75 -7.93 -2.39 -1.10
CA VAL A 75 -6.50 -2.61 -0.83
C VAL A 75 -5.71 -2.78 -2.13
N LEU A 76 -6.26 -3.51 -3.11
CA LEU A 76 -5.62 -3.63 -4.43
C LEU A 76 -5.58 -2.30 -5.17
N GLN A 77 -6.67 -1.52 -5.14
CA GLN A 77 -6.73 -0.20 -5.75
C GLN A 77 -5.72 0.76 -5.11
N GLN A 78 -5.63 0.79 -3.77
CA GLN A 78 -4.68 1.63 -3.05
C GLN A 78 -3.23 1.20 -3.28
N LEU A 79 -2.95 -0.10 -3.40
CA LEU A 79 -1.63 -0.60 -3.77
C LEU A 79 -1.24 -0.19 -5.20
N LEU A 80 -2.17 -0.29 -6.15
CA LEU A 80 -1.95 0.15 -7.52
C LEU A 80 -1.82 1.67 -7.62
N ALA A 81 -2.60 2.43 -6.86
CA ALA A 81 -2.52 3.88 -6.77
C ALA A 81 -1.15 4.32 -6.22
N ARG A 82 -0.71 3.68 -5.13
CA ARG A 82 0.59 3.95 -4.50
C ARG A 82 1.76 3.56 -5.40
N TYR A 83 1.65 2.47 -6.17
CA TYR A 83 2.63 2.12 -7.19
C TYR A 83 2.63 3.12 -8.35
N SER A 84 1.46 3.51 -8.86
CA SER A 84 1.32 4.49 -9.94
C SER A 84 1.87 5.86 -9.53
N LEU A 85 1.63 6.28 -8.28
CA LEU A 85 2.20 7.50 -7.72
C LEU A 85 3.73 7.44 -7.71
N GLU A 86 4.35 6.32 -7.33
CA GLU A 86 5.82 6.16 -7.42
C GLU A 86 6.32 6.19 -8.87
N ARG A 87 5.56 5.65 -9.81
CA ARG A 87 5.90 5.73 -11.24
C ARG A 87 5.91 7.18 -11.70
N TYR A 88 4.87 7.94 -11.40
CA TYR A 88 4.76 9.36 -11.76
C TYR A 88 5.89 10.21 -11.15
N VAL A 89 6.28 9.99 -9.89
CA VAL A 89 7.40 10.74 -9.29
C VAL A 89 8.77 10.33 -9.85
N ASN A 90 8.89 9.14 -10.46
CA ASN A 90 10.10 8.68 -11.13
C ASN A 90 10.08 8.87 -12.66
N TYR A 91 9.16 9.70 -13.18
CA TYR A 91 8.99 9.99 -14.62
C TYR A 91 8.71 8.72 -15.44
N MET A 92 7.87 7.85 -14.90
CA MET A 92 7.44 6.60 -15.54
C MET A 92 5.92 6.65 -15.78
N PRO A 93 5.44 6.18 -16.93
CA PRO A 93 4.01 6.11 -17.21
C PRO A 93 3.33 5.11 -16.27
N LYS A 94 2.00 5.07 -16.23
CA LYS A 94 1.26 4.05 -15.49
C LYS A 94 1.66 2.63 -15.88
N ALA A 95 1.40 1.67 -14.99
CA ALA A 95 1.64 0.27 -15.28
C ALA A 95 0.69 -0.22 -16.39
N ASP A 96 1.22 -0.92 -17.38
CA ASP A 96 0.41 -1.49 -18.44
C ASP A 96 -0.58 -2.52 -17.91
N VAL A 97 -1.71 -2.68 -18.61
CA VAL A 97 -2.67 -3.74 -18.32
C VAL A 97 -2.11 -5.07 -18.83
N LEU A 98 -2.21 -6.12 -18.02
CA LEU A 98 -1.86 -7.47 -18.49
C LEU A 98 -2.92 -7.97 -19.48
N TYR A 99 -2.49 -8.32 -20.68
CA TYR A 99 -3.30 -9.05 -21.66
C TYR A 99 -2.71 -10.43 -21.90
N TRP A 100 -3.57 -11.45 -21.96
CA TRP A 100 -3.14 -12.85 -22.09
C TRP A 100 -2.40 -13.16 -23.41
N ASP A 101 -2.71 -12.41 -24.46
CA ASP A 101 -2.18 -12.56 -25.81
C ASP A 101 -1.02 -11.62 -26.15
N GLN A 102 -0.75 -10.63 -25.29
CA GLN A 102 0.31 -9.66 -25.52
C GLN A 102 1.58 -10.04 -24.75
N PRO A 103 2.76 -9.70 -25.28
CA PRO A 103 4.01 -9.90 -24.56
C PRO A 103 4.04 -9.02 -23.31
N ILE A 104 4.37 -9.61 -22.15
CA ILE A 104 4.75 -8.83 -20.98
C ILE A 104 6.15 -8.28 -21.25
N THR A 105 6.21 -6.98 -21.57
CA THR A 105 7.44 -6.32 -22.00
C THR A 105 8.53 -6.45 -20.95
N VAL A 106 8.23 -6.22 -19.68
CA VAL A 106 9.22 -6.23 -18.58
C VAL A 106 9.52 -7.65 -18.12
N GLY A 107 10.75 -8.15 -18.19
CA GLY A 107 11.20 -9.38 -17.51
C GLY A 107 11.54 -9.18 -16.02
N TYR A 108 11.61 -10.25 -15.23
CA TYR A 108 11.94 -10.18 -13.80
C TYR A 108 12.64 -11.45 -13.29
N ASN A 109 13.72 -11.28 -12.52
CA ASN A 109 14.40 -12.34 -11.78
C ASN A 109 14.41 -11.97 -10.30
N ALA A 110 13.71 -12.77 -9.48
CA ALA A 110 13.52 -12.48 -8.07
C ALA A 110 14.78 -12.70 -7.21
N ARG A 111 15.74 -13.51 -7.68
CA ARG A 111 16.97 -13.88 -6.94
C ARG A 111 16.71 -14.33 -5.49
N VAL A 112 15.59 -15.04 -5.28
CA VAL A 112 15.21 -15.60 -3.98
C VAL A 112 14.93 -17.10 -4.11
N LEU A 113 15.18 -17.81 -3.02
CA LEU A 113 14.86 -19.21 -2.87
C LEU A 113 13.46 -19.38 -2.27
N SER A 114 12.73 -20.38 -2.75
CA SER A 114 11.52 -20.88 -2.11
C SER A 114 11.84 -21.43 -0.72
N PRO A 115 10.84 -21.59 0.17
CA PRO A 115 11.02 -22.26 1.46
C PRO A 115 11.56 -23.70 1.34
N SER A 116 11.32 -24.35 0.19
CA SER A 116 11.86 -25.67 -0.15
C SER A 116 13.32 -25.66 -0.64
N GLY A 117 13.95 -24.49 -0.76
CA GLY A 117 15.33 -24.34 -1.21
C GLY A 117 15.52 -24.26 -2.74
N TYR A 118 14.46 -24.46 -3.52
CA TYR A 118 14.48 -24.27 -4.98
C TYR A 118 14.37 -22.80 -5.35
N GLU A 119 15.09 -22.37 -6.37
CA GLU A 119 14.99 -21.01 -6.90
C GLU A 119 13.60 -20.70 -7.46
N LEU A 120 13.16 -19.45 -7.33
CA LEU A 120 11.99 -19.00 -8.06
C LEU A 120 12.35 -18.80 -9.54
N TYR A 121 11.50 -19.35 -10.42
CA TYR A 121 11.68 -19.23 -11.86
C TYR A 121 11.69 -17.75 -12.29
N PRO A 122 12.71 -17.29 -13.02
CA PRO A 122 12.71 -15.96 -13.61
C PRO A 122 11.72 -15.91 -14.78
N ARG A 123 11.19 -14.71 -15.05
CA ARG A 123 10.33 -14.43 -16.21
C ARG A 123 11.12 -13.64 -17.25
N ALA A 124 11.24 -14.20 -18.46
CA ALA A 124 11.93 -13.56 -19.57
C ALA A 124 11.19 -12.30 -20.06
N TYR A 125 11.93 -11.41 -20.72
CA TYR A 125 11.38 -10.28 -21.48
C TYR A 125 10.43 -10.75 -22.57
N ASN A 126 9.40 -9.95 -22.85
CA ASN A 126 8.41 -10.20 -23.90
C ASN A 126 7.73 -11.58 -23.84
N MET A 127 7.64 -12.17 -22.64
CA MET A 127 6.97 -13.46 -22.45
C MET A 127 5.46 -13.30 -22.66
N VAL A 128 4.89 -14.10 -23.56
CA VAL A 128 3.45 -14.12 -23.84
C VAL A 128 2.77 -15.15 -22.94
N PRO A 129 1.81 -14.76 -22.07
CA PRO A 129 1.16 -15.66 -21.13
C PRO A 129 0.49 -16.86 -21.79
N ARG A 130 -0.28 -16.67 -22.88
CA ARG A 130 -0.99 -17.75 -23.57
C ARG A 130 -0.04 -18.78 -24.17
N THR A 131 1.07 -18.35 -24.76
CA THR A 131 2.06 -19.26 -25.34
C THR A 131 2.77 -20.08 -24.26
N PHE A 132 3.06 -19.46 -23.13
CA PHE A 132 3.78 -20.11 -22.03
C PHE A 132 2.90 -21.07 -21.22
N ASN A 133 1.66 -20.70 -20.92
CA ASN A 133 0.73 -21.53 -20.14
C ASN A 133 -0.71 -21.43 -20.67
N PRO A 134 -1.02 -22.08 -21.80
CA PRO A 134 -2.34 -21.97 -22.44
C PRO A 134 -3.46 -22.51 -21.53
N SER A 135 -3.20 -23.57 -20.76
CA SER A 135 -4.20 -24.17 -19.88
C SER A 135 -4.57 -23.26 -18.70
N GLY A 136 -3.58 -22.57 -18.13
CA GLY A 136 -3.79 -21.61 -17.04
C GLY A 136 -4.55 -20.37 -17.53
N VAL A 137 -4.17 -19.85 -18.70
CA VAL A 137 -4.86 -18.74 -19.35
C VAL A 137 -6.31 -19.09 -19.66
N TRP A 138 -6.57 -20.26 -20.26
CA TRP A 138 -7.95 -20.68 -20.55
C TRP A 138 -8.82 -20.75 -19.29
N LYS A 139 -8.27 -21.25 -18.18
CA LYS A 139 -8.97 -21.22 -16.88
C LYS A 139 -9.24 -19.79 -16.45
N ALA A 140 -8.22 -18.91 -16.48
CA ALA A 140 -8.36 -17.50 -16.10
C ALA A 140 -9.44 -16.79 -16.90
N GLU A 141 -9.44 -16.92 -18.22
CA GLU A 141 -10.46 -16.35 -19.10
C GLU A 141 -11.85 -16.92 -18.81
N THR A 142 -11.97 -18.21 -18.51
CA THR A 142 -13.26 -18.81 -18.14
C THR A 142 -13.80 -18.21 -16.85
N TYR A 143 -12.96 -17.92 -15.85
CA TYR A 143 -13.40 -17.26 -14.62
C TYR A 143 -13.68 -15.78 -14.83
N GLU A 144 -12.86 -15.06 -15.61
CA GLU A 144 -13.13 -13.67 -15.98
C GLU A 144 -14.47 -13.57 -16.69
N TRP A 145 -14.73 -14.44 -17.66
CA TRP A 145 -16.01 -14.53 -18.37
C TRP A 145 -17.17 -14.85 -17.43
N LYS A 146 -16.97 -15.78 -16.48
CA LYS A 146 -17.95 -16.06 -15.43
C LYS A 146 -18.20 -14.87 -14.54
N ILE A 147 -17.19 -14.10 -14.14
CA ILE A 147 -17.35 -12.89 -13.31
C ILE A 147 -18.03 -11.77 -14.11
N HIS A 148 -17.70 -11.63 -15.39
CA HIS A 148 -18.33 -10.66 -16.28
C HIS A 148 -19.81 -11.00 -16.54
N ASN A 149 -20.16 -12.28 -16.63
CA ASN A 149 -21.55 -12.73 -16.77
C ASN A 149 -22.30 -12.79 -15.43
N ASP A 150 -21.60 -13.19 -14.36
CA ASP A 150 -22.10 -13.40 -13.00
C ASP A 150 -21.23 -12.58 -12.03
N ILE A 151 -21.63 -11.35 -11.73
CA ILE A 151 -20.97 -10.48 -10.72
C ILE A 151 -21.09 -11.04 -9.27
N ASP A 152 -21.53 -12.30 -9.06
CA ASP A 152 -21.84 -12.87 -7.74
C ASP A 152 -21.04 -14.12 -7.29
N SER A 153 -19.95 -14.54 -7.95
CA SER A 153 -19.26 -15.80 -7.56
C SER A 153 -17.85 -15.66 -6.98
N GLY A 154 -17.51 -14.51 -6.37
CA GLY A 154 -16.18 -14.12 -5.89
C GLY A 154 -15.20 -15.24 -5.50
N VAL A 155 -14.35 -15.66 -6.43
CA VAL A 155 -13.17 -16.50 -6.19
C VAL A 155 -12.09 -16.20 -7.23
N ILE A 156 -10.86 -15.88 -6.81
CA ILE A 156 -9.66 -15.82 -7.68
C ILE A 156 -8.47 -16.59 -7.06
N PHE A 157 -8.08 -17.62 -7.83
CA PHE A 157 -6.84 -18.41 -8.06
C PHE A 157 -5.82 -18.91 -7.03
N TYR A 158 -5.38 -20.15 -7.26
CA TYR A 158 -4.17 -20.80 -6.75
C TYR A 158 -3.24 -21.26 -7.92
N TYR A 159 -1.92 -21.23 -7.62
CA TYR A 159 -0.73 -21.83 -8.27
C TYR A 159 -0.15 -21.26 -9.57
N VAL A 160 0.99 -20.57 -9.42
CA VAL A 160 2.15 -20.60 -10.33
C VAL A 160 3.42 -20.61 -9.46
N THR A 161 4.40 -21.47 -9.77
CA THR A 161 5.75 -21.40 -9.21
C THR A 161 6.51 -20.24 -9.86
N GLY A 162 6.82 -19.21 -9.08
CA GLY A 162 7.46 -17.95 -9.47
C GLY A 162 7.31 -16.90 -8.35
N PRO A 163 7.83 -15.67 -8.49
CA PRO A 163 7.70 -14.64 -7.45
C PRO A 163 6.24 -14.32 -7.09
N MET A 164 5.32 -14.38 -8.05
CA MET A 164 3.88 -14.23 -7.82
C MET A 164 3.22 -15.40 -7.08
N GLY A 165 3.94 -16.52 -6.86
CA GLY A 165 3.43 -17.71 -6.17
C GLY A 165 3.30 -17.56 -4.66
N TYR A 166 3.97 -16.57 -4.07
CA TYR A 166 3.97 -16.30 -2.63
C TYR A 166 3.59 -14.84 -2.36
N SER A 167 2.75 -14.59 -1.35
CA SER A 167 2.28 -13.24 -1.01
C SER A 167 3.42 -12.30 -0.57
N PHE A 168 4.48 -12.84 0.03
CA PHE A 168 5.66 -12.10 0.46
C PHE A 168 6.71 -11.83 -0.64
N THR A 169 6.52 -12.37 -1.86
CA THR A 169 7.37 -12.05 -3.04
C THR A 169 6.60 -11.51 -4.23
N ALA A 170 5.26 -11.60 -4.23
CA ALA A 170 4.43 -11.18 -5.36
C ALA A 170 4.58 -9.69 -5.68
N GLY A 171 4.58 -8.83 -4.66
CA GLY A 171 4.77 -7.38 -4.82
C GLY A 171 6.10 -6.97 -5.44
N ARG A 172 7.07 -7.90 -5.53
CA ARG A 172 8.37 -7.61 -6.15
C ARG A 172 8.33 -7.66 -7.67
N ASP A 173 7.48 -8.48 -8.29
CA ASP A 173 7.44 -8.62 -9.76
C ASP A 173 6.60 -7.49 -10.40
N PRO A 174 7.10 -6.73 -11.38
CA PRO A 174 6.29 -5.74 -12.10
C PRO A 174 4.99 -6.32 -12.71
N ALA A 175 5.00 -7.59 -13.14
CA ALA A 175 3.81 -8.24 -13.69
C ALA A 175 2.68 -8.40 -12.66
N PHE A 176 2.98 -8.37 -11.36
CA PHE A 176 1.97 -8.37 -10.31
C PHE A 176 1.08 -7.12 -10.38
N TYR A 177 1.67 -5.95 -10.61
CA TYR A 177 0.92 -4.70 -10.75
C TYR A 177 0.15 -4.65 -12.06
N MET A 178 0.68 -5.22 -13.15
CA MET A 178 -0.05 -5.36 -14.41
C MET A 178 -1.27 -6.29 -14.26
N LEU A 179 -1.13 -7.38 -13.50
CA LEU A 179 -2.22 -8.30 -13.18
C LEU A 179 -3.27 -7.62 -12.28
N ILE A 180 -2.85 -6.87 -11.25
CA ILE A 180 -3.78 -6.07 -10.44
C ILE A 180 -4.53 -5.09 -11.32
N ASN A 181 -3.84 -4.40 -12.23
CA ASN A 181 -4.47 -3.45 -13.15
C ASN A 181 -5.55 -4.14 -14.02
N ARG A 182 -5.28 -5.35 -14.53
CA ARG A 182 -6.29 -6.17 -15.22
C ARG A 182 -7.49 -6.50 -14.32
N ILE A 183 -7.24 -6.89 -13.08
CA ILE A 183 -8.31 -7.19 -12.11
C ILE A 183 -9.12 -5.92 -11.81
N MET A 184 -8.48 -4.76 -11.69
CA MET A 184 -9.16 -3.48 -11.46
C MET A 184 -10.12 -3.14 -12.60
N HIS A 185 -9.79 -3.42 -13.86
CA HIS A 185 -10.71 -3.19 -14.98
C HIS A 185 -12.05 -3.95 -14.84
N ILE A 186 -12.05 -5.13 -14.21
CA ILE A 186 -13.28 -5.88 -13.93
C ILE A 186 -14.16 -5.13 -12.92
N PHE A 187 -13.55 -4.58 -11.86
CA PHE A 187 -14.25 -3.79 -10.86
C PHE A 187 -14.68 -2.42 -11.39
N GLU A 188 -13.84 -1.79 -12.21
CA GLU A 188 -14.14 -0.51 -12.87
C GLU A 188 -15.38 -0.64 -13.75
N HIS A 189 -15.53 -1.73 -14.51
CA HIS A 189 -16.75 -1.98 -15.28
C HIS A 189 -18.02 -1.97 -14.41
N HIS A 190 -17.96 -2.56 -13.20
CA HIS A 190 -19.07 -2.48 -12.25
C HIS A 190 -19.25 -1.06 -11.68
N LYS A 191 -18.15 -0.38 -11.33
CA LYS A 191 -18.18 0.98 -10.76
C LYS A 191 -18.67 2.03 -11.76
N ASP A 192 -18.38 1.87 -13.05
CA ASP A 192 -18.82 2.74 -14.14
C ASP A 192 -20.32 2.60 -14.42
N ALA A 193 -20.92 1.46 -14.06
CA ALA A 193 -22.37 1.28 -14.12
C ALA A 193 -23.12 1.97 -12.96
N LEU A 194 -22.40 2.42 -11.91
CA LEU A 194 -23.00 3.15 -10.80
C LEU A 194 -23.19 4.62 -11.18
N PRO A 195 -24.24 5.29 -10.65
CA PRO A 195 -24.41 6.72 -10.90
C PRO A 195 -23.22 7.51 -10.35
N ALA A 196 -22.72 8.45 -11.15
CA ALA A 196 -21.69 9.39 -10.74
C ALA A 196 -22.17 10.23 -9.56
N TYR A 197 -21.23 10.61 -8.68
CA TYR A 197 -21.54 11.51 -7.59
C TYR A 197 -21.89 12.91 -8.09
N THR A 198 -22.74 13.58 -7.34
CA THR A 198 -23.15 14.96 -7.57
C THR A 198 -22.65 15.86 -6.43
N LYS A 199 -22.68 17.17 -6.62
CA LYS A 199 -22.35 18.14 -5.55
C LYS A 199 -23.12 17.88 -4.25
N LYS A 200 -24.36 17.38 -4.35
CA LYS A 200 -25.21 17.08 -3.18
C LYS A 200 -24.68 15.92 -2.34
N ASP A 201 -23.96 14.97 -2.95
CA ASP A 201 -23.38 13.83 -2.24
C ASP A 201 -22.16 14.24 -1.39
N PHE A 202 -21.50 15.34 -1.78
CA PHE A 202 -20.36 15.91 -1.08
C PHE A 202 -20.74 17.02 -0.11
N TYR A 203 -21.77 17.81 -0.43
CA TYR A 203 -22.13 19.00 0.34
C TYR A 203 -22.47 18.68 1.80
N PHE A 204 -21.74 19.32 2.72
CA PHE A 204 -22.01 19.27 4.14
C PHE A 204 -22.50 20.64 4.63
N PRO A 205 -23.82 20.84 4.80
CA PRO A 205 -24.38 22.14 5.14
C PRO A 205 -23.82 22.66 6.47
N GLY A 206 -23.33 23.91 6.47
CA GLY A 206 -22.85 24.57 7.67
C GLY A 206 -21.40 24.28 8.04
N VAL A 207 -20.68 23.45 7.27
CA VAL A 207 -19.27 23.13 7.49
C VAL A 207 -18.45 23.60 6.30
N LYS A 208 -17.33 24.28 6.55
CA LYS A 208 -16.39 24.75 5.53
C LYS A 208 -14.95 24.50 5.97
N VAL A 209 -14.13 24.01 5.06
CA VAL A 209 -12.68 23.90 5.27
C VAL A 209 -12.06 25.22 4.83
N GLU A 210 -11.41 25.90 5.76
CA GLU A 210 -10.78 27.21 5.54
C GLU A 210 -9.34 27.07 5.04
N SER A 211 -8.56 26.14 5.61
CA SER A 211 -7.18 25.88 5.19
C SER A 211 -6.75 24.45 5.49
N PHE A 212 -5.82 23.95 4.68
CA PHE A 212 -5.01 22.76 4.97
C PHE A 212 -3.54 23.14 4.85
N GLU A 213 -2.84 23.21 5.97
CA GLU A 213 -1.43 23.59 6.05
C GLU A 213 -0.61 22.36 6.42
N VAL A 214 0.38 22.00 5.60
CA VAL A 214 1.26 20.86 5.90
C VAL A 214 2.70 21.31 6.11
N GLY A 215 3.35 20.75 7.13
CA GLY A 215 4.77 20.94 7.36
C GLY A 215 5.63 20.42 6.20
N LYS A 216 6.92 20.75 6.22
CA LYS A 216 7.83 20.39 5.13
C LYS A 216 7.93 18.87 4.93
N LEU A 217 7.50 18.39 3.76
CA LEU A 217 7.56 16.99 3.36
C LEU A 217 8.97 16.66 2.84
N THR A 218 9.72 15.86 3.60
CA THR A 218 11.09 15.47 3.23
C THR A 218 11.25 13.96 3.32
N THR A 219 11.59 13.34 2.20
CA THR A 219 11.97 11.94 2.09
C THR A 219 13.47 11.77 2.05
N TYR A 220 13.95 10.60 2.43
CA TYR A 220 15.35 10.19 2.37
C TYR A 220 15.43 8.67 2.34
N PHE A 221 16.62 8.13 2.09
CA PHE A 221 16.88 6.72 2.30
C PHE A 221 17.59 6.53 3.64
N ASP A 222 17.09 5.61 4.46
CA ASP A 222 17.79 5.16 5.66
C ASP A 222 18.36 3.76 5.48
N ARG A 223 19.33 3.40 6.32
CA ARG A 223 19.83 2.03 6.42
C ARG A 223 19.04 1.29 7.50
N PHE A 224 18.61 0.09 7.16
CA PHE A 224 17.89 -0.79 8.06
C PHE A 224 18.49 -2.19 8.07
N ASP A 225 18.76 -2.70 9.27
CA ASP A 225 19.29 -4.03 9.48
C ASP A 225 18.15 -5.03 9.67
N ILE A 226 18.08 -6.00 8.76
CA ILE A 226 17.12 -7.10 8.78
C ILE A 226 17.82 -8.29 9.42
N GLU A 227 17.32 -8.74 10.57
CA GLU A 227 17.82 -9.96 11.20
C GLU A 227 17.46 -11.20 10.36
N ALA A 228 18.48 -11.87 9.82
CA ALA A 228 18.38 -13.09 9.04
C ALA A 228 18.84 -14.33 9.82
N THR A 229 19.23 -14.17 11.09
CA THR A 229 19.80 -15.21 11.96
C THR A 229 19.07 -16.55 11.86
N TYR A 230 17.75 -16.53 11.99
CA TYR A 230 16.89 -17.72 12.04
C TYR A 230 16.57 -18.33 10.67
N GLY A 231 16.96 -17.65 9.58
CA GLY A 231 16.84 -18.16 8.22
C GLY A 231 18.09 -18.90 7.74
N VAL A 232 19.19 -18.86 8.50
CA VAL A 232 20.47 -19.47 8.12
C VAL A 232 20.67 -20.79 8.88
N PRO A 233 20.85 -21.93 8.20
CA PRO A 233 21.10 -23.19 8.89
C PRO A 233 22.43 -23.13 9.66
N ILE A 234 22.38 -23.44 10.96
CA ILE A 234 23.57 -23.59 11.81
C ILE A 234 23.85 -25.06 12.13
N PRO A 235 25.10 -25.44 12.46
CA PRO A 235 25.42 -26.79 12.92
C PRO A 235 24.60 -27.21 14.14
N ALA A 236 24.25 -28.50 14.25
CA ALA A 236 23.36 -29.01 15.30
C ALA A 236 23.93 -28.90 16.73
N ASP A 237 25.25 -28.78 16.88
CA ASP A 237 25.96 -28.57 18.14
C ASP A 237 26.01 -27.09 18.56
N LYS A 238 25.43 -26.18 17.76
CA LYS A 238 25.44 -24.74 17.98
C LYS A 238 24.07 -24.19 18.33
N SER A 239 24.06 -23.07 19.05
CA SER A 239 22.85 -22.33 19.38
C SER A 239 22.70 -21.10 18.48
N TYR A 240 21.48 -20.78 18.05
CA TYR A 240 21.19 -19.49 17.39
C TYR A 240 21.44 -18.29 18.31
N LYS A 241 21.68 -18.50 19.61
CA LYS A 241 22.14 -17.45 20.52
C LYS A 241 23.57 -16.99 20.22
N ASP A 242 24.39 -17.83 19.59
CA ASP A 242 25.81 -17.58 19.36
C ASP A 242 26.09 -16.96 17.99
N TYR A 243 25.08 -16.87 17.12
CA TYR A 243 25.19 -16.36 15.76
C TYR A 243 24.22 -15.21 15.55
N HIS A 244 24.69 -14.17 14.87
CA HIS A 244 23.85 -13.06 14.47
C HIS A 244 24.14 -12.72 13.01
N TYR A 245 23.17 -12.99 12.14
CA TYR A 245 23.25 -12.66 10.72
C TYR A 245 22.29 -11.52 10.43
N TYR A 246 22.80 -10.44 9.84
CA TYR A 246 22.02 -9.28 9.44
C TYR A 246 22.20 -9.01 7.95
N GLY A 247 21.10 -8.71 7.27
CA GLY A 247 21.11 -8.12 5.94
C GLY A 247 20.83 -6.63 6.04
N MET A 248 21.68 -5.80 5.44
CA MET A 248 21.47 -4.35 5.42
C MET A 248 20.70 -3.96 4.16
N GLN A 249 19.56 -3.28 4.31
CA GLN A 249 18.77 -2.74 3.21
C GLN A 249 18.67 -1.21 3.32
N SER A 250 18.73 -0.52 2.18
CA SER A 250 18.41 0.90 2.13
C SER A 250 16.94 1.08 1.80
N ARG A 251 16.16 1.74 2.67
CA ARG A 251 14.71 1.87 2.52
C ARG A 251 14.29 3.33 2.46
N LEU A 252 13.22 3.61 1.71
CA LEU A 252 12.66 4.95 1.65
C LEU A 252 12.02 5.29 3.00
N ASN A 253 12.27 6.48 3.51
CA ASN A 253 11.69 7.01 4.73
C ASN A 253 11.39 8.50 4.59
N HIS A 254 10.69 9.08 5.57
CA HIS A 254 10.38 10.51 5.63
C HIS A 254 10.59 11.08 7.03
N LYS A 255 10.89 12.39 7.10
CA LYS A 255 10.87 13.09 8.39
C LYS A 255 9.42 13.13 8.91
N PRO A 256 9.18 12.97 10.22
CA PRO A 256 7.86 13.24 10.79
C PRO A 256 7.43 14.66 10.45
N PHE A 257 6.15 14.83 10.12
CA PHE A 257 5.57 16.13 9.85
C PHE A 257 4.17 16.21 10.47
N THR A 258 3.71 17.43 10.66
CA THR A 258 2.38 17.73 11.18
C THR A 258 1.62 18.49 10.11
N TYR A 259 0.32 18.22 10.00
CA TYR A 259 -0.59 19.03 9.20
C TYR A 259 -1.69 19.63 10.09
N LYS A 260 -2.15 20.80 9.70
CA LYS A 260 -3.16 21.59 10.39
C LYS A 260 -4.31 21.85 9.44
N LEU A 261 -5.49 21.40 9.84
CA LEU A 261 -6.75 21.59 9.13
C LEU A 261 -7.59 22.60 9.90
N THR A 262 -7.94 23.72 9.27
CA THR A 262 -8.83 24.73 9.86
C THR A 262 -10.22 24.55 9.27
N VAL A 263 -11.22 24.28 10.11
CA VAL A 263 -12.62 24.02 9.71
C VAL A 263 -13.56 24.96 10.46
N SER A 264 -14.38 25.71 9.73
CA SER A 264 -15.47 26.50 10.31
C SER A 264 -16.76 25.67 10.30
N SER A 265 -17.51 25.73 11.40
CA SER A 265 -18.82 25.06 11.53
C SER A 265 -19.85 26.01 12.12
N ASP A 266 -21.08 26.05 11.58
CA ASP A 266 -22.19 26.86 12.09
C ASP A 266 -22.89 26.24 13.31
N ARG A 267 -22.57 24.97 13.61
CA ARG A 267 -23.17 24.20 14.70
C ARG A 267 -22.22 23.12 15.21
N PRO A 268 -22.41 22.63 16.44
CA PRO A 268 -21.73 21.43 16.90
C PRO A 268 -22.16 20.21 16.09
N VAL A 269 -21.22 19.50 15.46
CA VAL A 269 -21.52 18.34 14.61
C VAL A 269 -20.36 17.35 14.59
N SER A 270 -20.67 16.05 14.49
CA SER A 270 -19.65 15.01 14.28
C SER A 270 -19.37 14.85 12.79
N ALA A 271 -18.09 14.83 12.44
CA ALA A 271 -17.60 14.71 11.08
C ALA A 271 -16.49 13.66 10.99
N ILE A 272 -16.17 13.24 9.77
CA ILE A 272 -15.01 12.41 9.48
C ILE A 272 -14.18 13.15 8.42
N VAL A 273 -12.89 13.26 8.70
CA VAL A 273 -11.91 13.85 7.80
C VAL A 273 -11.30 12.74 6.97
N ARG A 274 -11.19 12.96 5.66
CA ARG A 274 -10.46 12.10 4.74
C ARG A 274 -9.48 12.94 3.96
N THR A 275 -8.22 12.55 3.96
CA THR A 275 -7.18 13.22 3.18
C THR A 275 -6.57 12.21 2.23
N PHE A 276 -6.36 12.61 0.99
CA PHE A 276 -5.71 11.81 -0.05
C PHE A 276 -4.57 12.58 -0.68
N ILE A 277 -3.53 11.88 -1.11
CA ILE A 277 -2.40 12.44 -1.86
C ILE A 277 -2.38 11.84 -3.28
N GLY A 278 -2.18 12.69 -4.28
CA GLY A 278 -2.16 12.26 -5.69
C GLY A 278 -1.15 13.02 -6.55
N PRO A 279 -0.88 12.53 -7.78
CA PRO A 279 0.02 13.19 -8.72
C PRO A 279 -0.64 14.42 -9.35
N LYS A 280 0.16 15.45 -9.64
CA LYS A 280 -0.28 16.63 -10.40
C LYS A 280 0.10 16.56 -11.89
N TYR A 281 1.19 15.85 -12.20
CA TYR A 281 1.75 15.74 -13.54
C TYR A 281 1.98 14.28 -13.92
N ASP A 282 1.99 14.02 -15.23
CA ASP A 282 2.32 12.72 -15.78
C ASP A 282 3.83 12.46 -15.84
N SER A 283 4.26 11.43 -16.57
CA SER A 283 5.67 11.07 -16.73
C SER A 283 6.46 12.04 -17.60
N GLU A 284 5.80 12.86 -18.40
CA GLU A 284 6.38 13.85 -19.32
C GLU A 284 6.21 15.28 -18.79
N ASP A 285 5.81 15.43 -17.52
CA ASP A 285 5.51 16.70 -16.85
C ASP A 285 4.33 17.49 -17.45
N HIS A 286 3.41 16.80 -18.15
CA HIS A 286 2.13 17.40 -18.53
C HIS A 286 1.14 17.36 -17.35
N PRO A 287 0.32 18.40 -17.13
CA PRO A 287 -0.73 18.36 -16.11
C PRO A 287 -1.72 17.23 -16.38
N LEU A 288 -1.96 16.38 -15.37
CA LEU A 288 -2.98 15.34 -15.46
C LEU A 288 -4.38 15.96 -15.37
N THR A 289 -5.31 15.44 -16.14
CA THR A 289 -6.73 15.67 -15.87
C THR A 289 -7.14 14.96 -14.58
N PHE A 290 -8.24 15.40 -13.97
CA PHE A 290 -8.71 14.79 -12.73
C PHE A 290 -9.03 13.30 -12.91
N ASP A 291 -9.70 12.90 -13.99
CA ASP A 291 -10.06 11.49 -14.25
C ASP A 291 -8.80 10.62 -14.43
N GLU A 292 -7.75 11.14 -15.06
CA GLU A 292 -6.46 10.46 -15.16
C GLU A 292 -5.77 10.33 -13.80
N ALA A 293 -5.76 11.38 -12.98
CA ALA A 293 -5.12 11.36 -11.66
C ALA A 293 -5.89 10.54 -10.62
N ARG A 294 -7.22 10.44 -10.74
CA ARG A 294 -8.15 9.83 -9.77
C ARG A 294 -7.70 8.46 -9.29
N SER A 295 -7.32 7.57 -10.21
CA SER A 295 -6.92 6.20 -9.86
C SER A 295 -5.56 6.11 -9.16
N ALA A 296 -4.79 7.20 -9.13
CA ALA A 296 -3.49 7.31 -8.46
C ALA A 296 -3.55 8.06 -7.12
N PHE A 297 -4.74 8.44 -6.63
CA PHE A 297 -4.89 8.98 -5.29
C PHE A 297 -4.80 7.89 -4.22
N VAL A 298 -3.93 8.13 -3.24
CA VAL A 298 -3.70 7.27 -2.09
C VAL A 298 -4.31 7.90 -0.85
N GLU A 299 -5.06 7.12 -0.06
CA GLU A 299 -5.63 7.58 1.20
C GLU A 299 -4.49 7.83 2.21
N PHE A 300 -4.37 9.09 2.60
CA PHE A 300 -3.32 9.59 3.47
C PHE A 300 -3.73 9.52 4.95
N ASP A 301 -4.97 9.90 5.27
CA ASP A 301 -5.49 9.75 6.62
C ASP A 301 -7.02 9.73 6.63
N ARG A 302 -7.59 9.09 7.66
CA ARG A 302 -9.03 9.06 7.91
C ARG A 302 -9.33 8.94 9.39
N PHE A 303 -10.02 9.93 9.94
CA PHE A 303 -10.32 9.99 11.38
C PHE A 303 -11.58 10.81 11.68
N PRO A 304 -12.33 10.44 12.73
CA PRO A 304 -13.50 11.20 13.16
C PRO A 304 -13.10 12.44 13.97
N VAL A 305 -13.90 13.51 13.85
CA VAL A 305 -13.74 14.76 14.60
C VAL A 305 -15.09 15.24 15.13
N LYS A 306 -15.08 15.91 16.28
CA LYS A 306 -16.26 16.60 16.81
C LYS A 306 -16.02 18.10 16.65
N LEU A 307 -16.72 18.71 15.70
CA LEU A 307 -16.65 20.14 15.44
C LEU A 307 -17.54 20.89 16.43
N VAL A 308 -17.05 22.01 16.96
CA VAL A 308 -17.83 23.00 17.71
C VAL A 308 -18.26 24.14 16.79
N ASN A 309 -19.25 24.93 17.23
CA ASN A 309 -19.65 26.14 16.51
C ASN A 309 -18.48 27.15 16.47
N GLY A 310 -18.23 27.74 15.30
CA GLY A 310 -17.10 28.62 15.03
C GLY A 310 -15.92 27.90 14.38
N GLU A 311 -14.72 28.42 14.60
CA GLU A 311 -13.48 27.90 14.05
C GLU A 311 -12.95 26.71 14.86
N ASN A 312 -12.54 25.66 14.16
CA ASN A 312 -11.94 24.45 14.70
C ASN A 312 -10.56 24.27 14.07
N VAL A 313 -9.52 24.24 14.88
CA VAL A 313 -8.16 23.96 14.45
C VAL A 313 -7.81 22.52 14.83
N ILE A 314 -7.60 21.68 13.82
CA ILE A 314 -7.27 20.26 13.98
C ILE A 314 -5.82 20.07 13.57
N GLU A 315 -4.96 19.71 14.51
CA GLU A 315 -3.55 19.44 14.29
C GLU A 315 -3.29 17.94 14.45
N ARG A 316 -2.59 17.33 13.47
CA ARG A 316 -2.28 15.89 13.47
C ARG A 316 -0.89 15.61 12.95
N ASN A 317 -0.17 14.75 13.66
CA ASN A 317 1.12 14.24 13.26
C ASN A 317 0.97 13.06 12.28
N SER A 318 1.94 12.89 11.37
CA SER A 318 2.00 11.77 10.44
C SER A 318 1.87 10.39 11.12
N LYS A 319 2.36 10.27 12.36
CA LYS A 319 2.32 9.04 13.17
C LYS A 319 0.94 8.69 13.73
N GLU A 320 -0.01 9.62 13.71
CA GLU A 320 -1.36 9.39 14.24
C GLU A 320 -2.31 8.79 13.20
N SER A 321 -1.85 8.58 11.96
CA SER A 321 -2.65 7.92 10.94
C SER A 321 -2.84 6.45 11.26
N THR A 322 -4.08 5.98 11.14
CA THR A 322 -4.41 4.56 11.34
C THR A 322 -4.21 3.70 10.10
N GLY A 323 -3.78 4.29 8.97
CA GLY A 323 -3.43 3.55 7.76
C GLY A 323 -1.99 3.05 7.75
N TYR A 324 -1.13 3.62 8.57
CA TYR A 324 0.31 3.43 8.47
C TYR A 324 0.90 2.87 9.77
N VAL A 325 1.73 1.85 9.64
CA VAL A 325 2.28 1.11 10.79
C VAL A 325 3.79 1.28 10.89
N GLN A 326 4.28 1.35 12.12
CA GLN A 326 5.71 1.42 12.40
C GLN A 326 6.39 0.10 12.05
N ASP A 327 7.71 0.16 11.89
CA ASP A 327 8.51 -1.06 11.77
C ASP A 327 8.35 -1.94 13.00
N LYS A 328 8.18 -3.24 12.75
CA LYS A 328 7.96 -4.23 13.79
C LYS A 328 9.24 -4.53 14.54
N GLU A 329 9.10 -4.85 15.82
CA GLU A 329 10.20 -5.38 16.62
C GLU A 329 10.71 -6.70 16.01
N GLY A 330 12.02 -6.79 15.81
CA GLY A 330 12.68 -8.01 15.34
C GLY A 330 12.62 -9.13 16.39
N PHE A 331 12.62 -10.38 15.93
CA PHE A 331 12.51 -11.55 16.80
C PHE A 331 13.60 -11.60 17.88
N GLY A 332 14.86 -11.26 17.56
CA GLY A 332 15.94 -11.26 18.54
C GLY A 332 15.74 -10.25 19.68
N SER A 333 15.17 -9.07 19.39
CA SER A 333 14.81 -8.07 20.42
C SER A 333 13.69 -8.58 21.32
N LEU A 334 12.64 -9.14 20.72
CA LEU A 334 11.52 -9.74 21.45
C LEU A 334 12.01 -10.88 22.35
N TYR A 335 12.83 -11.79 21.81
CA TYR A 335 13.40 -12.91 22.56
C TYR A 335 14.20 -12.45 23.78
N LYS A 336 15.07 -11.43 23.62
CA LYS A 336 15.86 -10.86 24.71
C LYS A 336 14.97 -10.25 25.80
N ARG A 337 13.91 -9.54 25.43
CA ARG A 337 12.97 -8.97 26.41
C ARG A 337 12.24 -10.06 27.19
N VAL A 338 11.80 -11.13 26.51
CA VAL A 338 11.16 -12.28 27.15
C VAL A 338 12.14 -12.97 28.11
N GLU A 339 13.35 -13.28 27.67
CA GLU A 339 14.38 -13.92 28.52
C GLU A 339 14.75 -13.06 29.74
N SER A 340 14.87 -11.74 29.55
CA SER A 340 15.08 -10.79 30.64
C SER A 340 13.95 -10.85 31.65
N SER A 341 12.69 -10.78 31.21
CA SER A 341 11.52 -10.80 32.11
C SER A 341 11.42 -12.08 32.94
N ILE A 342 11.77 -13.24 32.34
CA ILE A 342 11.82 -14.53 33.06
C ILE A 342 12.92 -14.50 34.13
N THR A 343 14.08 -13.94 33.79
CA THR A 343 15.25 -13.89 34.68
C THR A 343 15.06 -12.89 35.83
N THR A 344 14.49 -11.72 35.55
CA THR A 344 14.23 -10.67 36.55
C THR A 344 12.93 -10.89 37.32
N GLN A 345 12.09 -11.86 36.91
CA GLN A 345 10.74 -12.09 37.44
C GLN A 345 9.83 -10.85 37.32
N GLU A 346 10.10 -9.99 36.35
CA GLU A 346 9.29 -8.81 36.07
C GLU A 346 8.12 -9.16 35.15
N SER A 347 7.05 -8.36 35.24
CA SER A 347 5.91 -8.52 34.33
C SER A 347 6.30 -8.17 32.90
N PHE A 348 6.06 -9.10 31.97
CA PHE A 348 6.25 -8.87 30.54
C PHE A 348 5.00 -8.28 29.91
N TYR A 349 5.12 -7.06 29.40
CA TYR A 349 4.06 -6.41 28.65
C TYR A 349 4.36 -6.49 27.16
N TYR A 350 3.36 -6.95 26.40
CA TYR A 350 3.35 -6.89 24.94
C TYR A 350 2.04 -6.29 24.48
N THR A 351 2.09 -5.61 23.34
CA THR A 351 0.89 -5.04 22.72
C THR A 351 0.18 -6.16 21.97
N GLU A 352 -1.06 -6.46 22.35
CA GLU A 352 -1.94 -7.39 21.62
C GLU A 352 -2.52 -6.78 20.32
N SER A 353 -2.10 -5.57 19.93
CA SER A 353 -2.64 -4.92 18.72
C SER A 353 -2.14 -5.61 17.45
N PHE A 354 -3.10 -5.99 16.62
CA PHE A 354 -2.83 -6.47 15.26
C PHE A 354 -2.48 -5.26 14.39
N ASP A 355 -1.19 -4.94 14.28
CA ASP A 355 -0.74 -3.83 13.46
C ASP A 355 -0.65 -4.28 11.99
N CYS A 356 -1.69 -3.93 11.23
CA CYS A 356 -1.79 -4.16 9.80
C CYS A 356 -1.96 -2.79 9.11
N GLY A 357 -1.16 -2.52 8.10
CA GLY A 357 -1.22 -1.28 7.33
C GLY A 357 0.00 -1.13 6.44
N PHE A 358 0.02 -0.07 5.64
CA PHE A 358 1.22 0.28 4.88
C PHE A 358 2.34 0.67 5.84
N PRO A 359 3.62 0.41 5.51
CA PRO A 359 4.71 0.92 6.32
C PRO A 359 4.68 2.46 6.43
N GLU A 360 4.83 3.01 7.63
CA GLU A 360 4.87 4.47 7.88
C GLU A 360 5.87 5.17 6.96
N ARG A 361 7.06 4.59 6.81
CA ARG A 361 8.11 5.14 5.95
C ARG A 361 7.69 5.34 4.48
N LEU A 362 6.66 4.62 4.02
CA LEU A 362 6.10 4.71 2.66
C LEU A 362 4.84 5.60 2.59
N MET A 363 4.50 6.35 3.65
CA MET A 363 3.30 7.21 3.70
C MET A 363 3.23 8.23 2.57
N ILE A 364 4.38 8.77 2.16
CA ILE A 364 4.50 9.69 1.02
C ILE A 364 5.44 9.08 -0.04
N PRO A 365 5.26 9.39 -1.33
CA PRO A 365 6.14 8.88 -2.37
C PRO A 365 7.52 9.55 -2.31
N LYS A 366 8.50 8.99 -3.00
CA LYS A 366 9.83 9.59 -3.10
C LYS A 366 9.73 10.98 -3.75
N GLY A 367 10.36 11.98 -3.12
CA GLY A 367 10.46 13.34 -3.67
C GLY A 367 11.57 13.52 -4.70
N SER A 368 11.84 14.77 -5.05
CA SER A 368 13.05 15.19 -5.78
C SER A 368 13.84 16.24 -4.97
N PRO A 369 15.14 16.47 -5.25
CA PRO A 369 15.89 17.55 -4.60
C PRO A 369 15.23 18.92 -4.76
N GLU A 370 14.61 19.17 -5.92
CA GLU A 370 13.92 20.41 -6.26
C GLU A 370 12.50 20.49 -5.66
N GLY A 371 11.96 19.38 -5.18
CA GLY A 371 10.58 19.22 -4.73
C GLY A 371 9.68 18.71 -5.84
N ARG A 372 9.12 17.50 -5.67
CA ARG A 372 8.16 16.93 -6.60
C ARG A 372 6.76 17.47 -6.28
N PRO A 373 6.05 18.07 -7.25
CA PRO A 373 4.72 18.63 -7.03
C PRO A 373 3.66 17.53 -6.95
N LEU A 374 2.93 17.52 -5.84
CA LEU A 374 1.78 16.65 -5.56
C LEU A 374 0.61 17.50 -5.07
N VAL A 375 -0.52 16.85 -4.83
CA VAL A 375 -1.71 17.53 -4.34
C VAL A 375 -2.38 16.73 -3.24
N PHE A 376 -2.78 17.43 -2.16
CA PHE A 376 -3.65 16.91 -1.12
C PHE A 376 -5.10 17.30 -1.39
N TYR A 377 -5.98 16.31 -1.28
CA TYR A 377 -7.43 16.49 -1.33
C TYR A 377 -8.00 16.11 0.03
N THR A 378 -8.58 17.09 0.73
CA THR A 378 -9.19 16.88 2.04
C THR A 378 -10.69 17.09 1.98
N PHE A 379 -11.43 16.10 2.46
CA PHE A 379 -12.89 16.10 2.55
C PHE A 379 -13.32 16.00 4.00
N VAL A 380 -14.23 16.87 4.42
CA VAL A 380 -14.92 16.78 5.71
C VAL A 380 -16.37 16.41 5.45
N THR A 381 -16.79 15.22 5.89
CA THR A 381 -18.16 14.72 5.66
C THR A 381 -18.85 14.38 6.98
N PRO A 382 -20.20 14.35 7.02
CA PRO A 382 -20.94 13.95 8.23
C PRO A 382 -20.51 12.57 8.72
N TYR A 383 -20.45 12.39 10.04
CA TYR A 383 -20.10 11.11 10.65
C TYR A 383 -21.04 10.73 11.79
N GLU A 384 -21.57 9.52 11.73
CA GLU A 384 -22.35 8.91 12.80
C GLU A 384 -21.84 7.49 13.06
N ASN A 385 -21.35 7.23 14.27
CA ASN A 385 -20.88 5.91 14.66
C ASN A 385 -22.08 4.99 14.99
N LYS A 386 -22.76 4.49 13.95
CA LYS A 386 -23.94 3.60 14.08
C LYS A 386 -23.65 2.14 13.78
N PHE A 387 -22.46 1.83 13.26
CA PHE A 387 -22.14 0.53 12.67
C PHE A 387 -21.16 -0.31 13.49
N THR A 388 -20.65 0.23 14.59
CA THR A 388 -19.66 -0.47 15.42
C THR A 388 -20.35 -1.43 16.40
N THR A 389 -19.94 -2.69 16.41
CA THR A 389 -20.27 -3.64 17.49
C THR A 389 -19.01 -4.00 18.29
N PRO A 390 -19.08 -4.22 19.62
CA PRO A 390 -17.89 -4.45 20.46
C PRO A 390 -17.04 -5.67 20.07
N ALA A 391 -17.60 -6.62 19.32
CA ALA A 391 -16.88 -7.79 18.82
C ALA A 391 -16.03 -7.48 17.57
N GLU A 392 -16.44 -6.49 16.76
CA GLU A 392 -15.73 -6.05 15.56
C GLU A 392 -14.61 -5.04 15.87
N GLU A 393 -14.67 -4.36 17.02
CA GLU A 393 -13.62 -3.46 17.49
C GLU A 393 -12.28 -4.19 17.66
N ARG A 394 -12.24 -5.32 18.38
CA ARG A 394 -11.00 -5.87 18.93
C ARG A 394 -9.91 -6.28 17.93
N GLN A 395 -10.22 -6.50 16.64
CA GLN A 395 -9.28 -7.16 15.73
C GLN A 395 -8.55 -6.22 14.75
N PHE A 396 -9.16 -5.09 14.33
CA PHE A 396 -8.58 -4.19 13.30
C PHE A 396 -8.92 -2.71 13.56
N GLU A 397 -8.98 -2.28 14.83
CA GLU A 397 -9.52 -0.98 15.24
C GLU A 397 -9.16 0.21 14.33
N GLY A 398 -10.07 0.58 13.43
CA GLY A 398 -9.96 1.81 12.63
C GLY A 398 -8.84 1.80 11.58
N GLN A 399 -8.23 0.65 11.27
CA GLN A 399 -7.14 0.57 10.29
C GLN A 399 -7.65 0.74 8.87
N ILE A 400 -7.12 1.75 8.16
CA ILE A 400 -7.65 2.16 6.85
C ILE A 400 -7.59 1.02 5.82
N PHE A 401 -6.46 0.31 5.76
CA PHE A 401 -6.19 -0.73 4.77
C PHE A 401 -6.42 -2.17 5.27
N CYS A 402 -6.82 -2.34 6.53
CA CYS A 402 -6.98 -3.67 7.12
C CYS A 402 -8.38 -3.96 7.60
N GLY A 403 -9.33 -3.07 7.32
CA GLY A 403 -10.75 -3.26 7.55
C GLY A 403 -11.21 -2.76 8.91
N GLY A 404 -12.42 -3.13 9.27
CA GLY A 404 -13.06 -2.74 10.52
C GLY A 404 -14.19 -1.72 10.35
N SER A 405 -15.17 -1.77 11.24
CA SER A 405 -16.37 -0.92 11.22
C SER A 405 -16.20 0.40 11.99
N LYS A 406 -15.12 0.56 12.78
CA LYS A 406 -14.92 1.68 13.71
C LYS A 406 -15.01 3.07 13.07
N TYR A 407 -14.54 3.24 11.83
CA TYR A 407 -14.61 4.52 11.08
C TYR A 407 -15.52 4.42 9.85
N TYR A 408 -16.41 3.43 9.82
CA TYR A 408 -17.35 3.30 8.73
C TYR A 408 -18.49 4.30 8.90
N ASP A 409 -18.68 5.14 7.88
CA ASP A 409 -19.66 6.23 7.86
C ASP A 409 -20.80 5.98 6.86
N GLY A 410 -20.98 4.74 6.40
CA GLY A 410 -21.98 4.38 5.39
C GLY A 410 -21.52 4.57 3.94
N ARG A 411 -20.32 5.13 3.69
CA ARG A 411 -19.78 5.35 2.34
C ARG A 411 -18.90 4.18 1.88
N PRO A 412 -18.80 3.92 0.56
CA PRO A 412 -17.94 2.86 0.06
C PRO A 412 -16.46 3.11 0.38
N TYR A 413 -15.68 2.03 0.46
CA TYR A 413 -14.23 2.17 0.52
C TYR A 413 -13.73 2.87 -0.76
N GLY A 414 -12.79 3.81 -0.59
CA GLY A 414 -12.27 4.64 -1.68
C GLY A 414 -13.12 5.87 -1.98
N PHE A 415 -14.25 6.10 -1.29
CA PHE A 415 -14.98 7.36 -1.41
C PHE A 415 -14.04 8.54 -1.09
N PRO A 416 -13.97 9.59 -1.94
CA PRO A 416 -14.88 9.89 -3.05
C PRO A 416 -14.40 9.48 -4.46
N PHE A 417 -13.29 8.76 -4.56
CA PHE A 417 -12.64 8.39 -5.82
C PHE A 417 -12.99 6.98 -6.30
N ASP A 418 -13.86 6.25 -5.60
CA ASP A 418 -14.23 4.87 -5.94
C ASP A 418 -15.11 4.76 -7.20
N ARG A 419 -15.66 5.88 -7.68
CA ARG A 419 -16.45 5.98 -8.90
C ARG A 419 -15.81 6.96 -9.88
N ARG A 420 -16.22 6.88 -11.15
CA ARG A 420 -15.85 7.85 -12.16
C ARG A 420 -16.36 9.25 -11.77
N VAL A 421 -15.50 10.23 -11.93
CA VAL A 421 -15.78 11.64 -11.68
C VAL A 421 -15.25 12.40 -12.89
N GLU A 422 -16.17 12.86 -13.74
CA GLU A 422 -15.81 13.50 -15.01
C GLU A 422 -15.10 14.85 -14.81
N TYR A 423 -15.48 15.61 -13.78
CA TYR A 423 -14.97 16.96 -13.54
C TYR A 423 -14.72 17.22 -12.05
N GLU A 424 -13.58 17.83 -11.73
CA GLU A 424 -13.20 18.26 -10.37
C GLU A 424 -14.23 19.24 -9.77
N ASP A 425 -14.98 19.97 -10.62
CA ASP A 425 -16.04 20.90 -10.22
C ASP A 425 -17.12 20.29 -9.33
N VAL A 426 -17.29 18.95 -9.36
CA VAL A 426 -18.22 18.26 -8.46
C VAL A 426 -17.82 18.42 -6.98
N PHE A 427 -16.53 18.65 -6.70
CA PHE A 427 -16.00 18.90 -5.37
C PHE A 427 -16.03 20.38 -4.98
N ASN A 428 -16.54 21.28 -5.84
CA ASN A 428 -16.72 22.69 -5.50
C ASN A 428 -17.87 22.86 -4.49
N VAL A 429 -17.58 22.45 -3.26
CA VAL A 429 -18.40 22.52 -2.05
C VAL A 429 -17.53 23.05 -0.90
N PRO A 430 -18.09 23.75 0.10
CA PRO A 430 -17.28 24.39 1.13
C PRO A 430 -16.46 23.43 2.00
N ASN A 431 -16.89 22.18 2.13
CA ASN A 431 -16.28 21.16 2.98
C ASN A 431 -15.23 20.30 2.26
N PHE A 432 -14.72 20.78 1.12
CA PHE A 432 -13.59 20.23 0.37
C PHE A 432 -12.48 21.28 0.30
N TYR A 433 -11.23 20.82 0.39
CA TYR A 433 -10.06 21.67 0.21
C TYR A 433 -8.98 20.94 -0.57
N ARG A 434 -8.34 21.67 -1.48
CA ARG A 434 -7.23 21.21 -2.31
C ARG A 434 -6.00 22.03 -1.95
N GLU A 435 -4.90 21.36 -1.63
CA GLU A 435 -3.61 21.99 -1.35
C GLU A 435 -2.51 21.40 -2.24
N ASP A 436 -1.84 22.24 -3.03
CA ASP A 436 -0.70 21.85 -3.84
C ASP A 436 0.57 21.86 -2.95
N VAL A 437 1.36 20.79 -3.01
CA VAL A 437 2.52 20.60 -2.11
C VAL A 437 3.76 20.14 -2.87
N LEU A 438 4.93 20.33 -2.25
CA LEU A 438 6.22 19.86 -2.76
C LEU A 438 6.82 18.82 -1.81
N VAL A 439 7.14 17.64 -2.35
CA VAL A 439 7.86 16.59 -1.62
C VAL A 439 9.33 16.61 -2.01
N TYR A 440 10.18 16.93 -1.03
CA TYR A 440 11.62 17.00 -1.22
C TYR A 440 12.27 15.64 -0.96
N HIS A 441 13.37 15.34 -1.64
CA HIS A 441 14.22 14.20 -1.35
C HIS A 441 15.64 14.65 -1.03
N LYS A 442 16.19 14.16 0.08
CA LYS A 442 17.53 14.51 0.55
C LYS A 442 18.37 13.26 0.76
N GLN A 443 19.68 13.44 0.68
CA GLN A 443 20.61 12.40 1.10
C GLN A 443 20.61 12.27 2.63
N GLU A 444 20.81 11.06 3.13
CA GLU A 444 20.85 10.76 4.58
C GLU A 444 21.83 11.67 5.34
N ALA A 445 22.99 11.96 4.76
CA ALA A 445 23.99 12.84 5.36
C ALA A 445 23.47 14.29 5.60
N GLU A 446 22.56 14.79 4.76
CA GLU A 446 21.97 16.12 4.91
C GLU A 446 20.86 16.14 5.96
N ILE A 447 20.18 15.00 6.13
CA ILE A 447 19.16 14.80 7.16
C ILE A 447 19.80 14.86 8.54
N ASN A 448 20.91 14.13 8.74
CA ASN A 448 21.61 14.04 10.02
C ASN A 448 22.33 15.34 10.42
N ARG A 449 22.66 16.22 9.48
CA ARG A 449 23.24 17.55 9.74
C ARG A 449 22.20 18.62 10.12
N SER A 450 20.92 18.35 9.88
CA SER A 450 19.83 19.30 10.11
C SER A 450 19.00 18.97 11.37
N ALA A 451 19.60 18.20 12.28
CA ALA A 451 19.05 17.85 13.59
C ALA A 451 19.78 18.63 14.70
#